data_AF-A0A1E5GJN6-F1
#
_entry.id   AF-A0A1E5GJN6-F1
#
_cell.length_a   1.000
_cell.length_b   1.000
_cell.length_c   1.000
_cell.angle_alpha   90.00
_cell.angle_beta   90.00
_cell.angle_gamma   90.00
#
_symmetry.space_group_name_H-M   'P 1'
#
loop_
_entity.id
_entity.type
_entity.pdbx_description
1 polymer ?
#
loop_
_entity_poly.entity_id
_entity_poly.type
_entity_poly.pdbx_seq_one_letter_code
_entity_poly.pdbx_strand_id
1 'polypeptide(L)'
;MAIQFQFEKTSNMRVPLKEPLPLSQAEALLEKENSYAVEEQSEMTFTYSLLNEDNVDVVQFSYKFPEPNFSLLGSIIKELPTFSEEEQELIVPWLEEGFGKKIRRAERPLQIQAPAAQTQPVPKNKKAKKSILAKFFKRQSKKQAGVIVEAPNDQQVILPAQRSSAQSLSQDILQQFEAALDIESYPEAIRLYEGYTAILSGRNELIAVGYSYLRTGQLQKAKIVNERLISSALTQDILLMDQLQALVNASKEKLSTLQAEPIEHAEEIQVLMNQIVLYTQEMEEI
;
A
#
# COMPACT_ATOMS: atom_id res chain seq x y z
N MET A 1 23.73 12.04 0.18
CA MET A 1 23.17 10.96 1.01
C MET A 1 23.51 9.62 0.39
N ALA A 2 23.89 8.62 1.17
CA ALA A 2 24.15 7.27 0.65
C ALA A 2 22.84 6.47 0.56
N ILE A 3 22.40 6.14 -0.65
CA ILE A 3 21.31 5.19 -0.88
C ILE A 3 21.90 3.78 -0.85
N GLN A 4 21.28 2.91 -0.06
CA GLN A 4 21.60 1.48 -0.08
C GLN A 4 20.48 0.70 -0.74
N PHE A 5 20.84 -0.44 -1.31
CA PHE A 5 19.96 -1.34 -2.05
C PHE A 5 19.96 -2.70 -1.36
N GLN A 6 18.80 -3.28 -1.09
CA GLN A 6 18.68 -4.58 -0.44
C GLN A 6 17.77 -5.49 -1.25
N PHE A 7 18.24 -6.70 -1.57
CA PHE A 7 17.41 -7.72 -2.20
C PHE A 7 16.54 -8.41 -1.14
N GLU A 8 15.22 -8.40 -1.35
CA GLU A 8 14.26 -9.02 -0.43
C GLU A 8 13.99 -10.48 -0.80
N LYS A 9 13.69 -10.72 -2.08
CA LYS A 9 13.36 -12.04 -2.62
C LYS A 9 13.86 -12.12 -4.05
N THR A 10 14.32 -13.30 -4.44
CA THR A 10 14.81 -13.55 -5.79
C THR A 10 14.35 -14.93 -6.26
N SER A 11 14.22 -15.08 -7.58
CA SER A 11 13.99 -16.35 -8.25
C SER A 11 14.97 -16.44 -9.41
N ASN A 12 15.76 -17.53 -9.44
CA ASN A 12 16.78 -17.80 -10.45
C ASN A 12 17.93 -16.77 -10.52
N MET A 13 18.26 -16.06 -9.42
CA MET A 13 19.37 -15.08 -9.36
C MET A 13 20.38 -15.44 -8.28
N ARG A 14 21.65 -15.03 -8.48
CA ARG A 14 22.75 -15.25 -7.52
C ARG A 14 23.21 -13.93 -6.89
N VAL A 15 22.39 -13.41 -5.99
CA VAL A 15 22.63 -12.13 -5.31
C VAL A 15 22.48 -12.28 -3.79
N PRO A 16 23.14 -11.43 -2.98
CA PRO A 16 23.02 -11.51 -1.53
C PRO A 16 21.63 -11.02 -1.07
N LEU A 17 20.90 -11.88 -0.37
CA LEU A 17 19.57 -11.56 0.15
C LEU A 17 19.68 -10.89 1.52
N LYS A 18 18.87 -9.86 1.76
CA LYS A 18 18.77 -9.11 3.02
C LYS A 18 20.07 -8.45 3.48
N GLU A 19 21.04 -8.31 2.60
CA GLU A 19 22.26 -7.56 2.87
C GLU A 19 22.20 -6.22 2.13
N PRO A 20 22.32 -5.09 2.85
CA PRO A 20 22.40 -3.78 2.22
C PRO A 20 23.67 -3.64 1.38
N LEU A 21 23.51 -3.18 0.15
CA LEU A 21 24.57 -2.95 -0.82
C LEU A 21 24.62 -1.48 -1.21
N PRO A 22 25.82 -0.90 -1.41
CA PRO A 22 25.93 0.39 -2.08
C PRO A 22 25.27 0.35 -3.47
N LEU A 23 24.58 1.42 -3.84
CA LEU A 23 23.82 1.51 -5.08
C LEU A 23 24.63 1.15 -6.34
N SER A 24 25.89 1.61 -6.42
CA SER A 24 26.79 1.31 -7.54
C SER A 24 27.13 -0.18 -7.66
N GLN A 25 27.26 -0.89 -6.53
CA GLN A 25 27.50 -2.32 -6.50
C GLN A 25 26.24 -3.09 -6.92
N ALA A 26 25.06 -2.64 -6.46
CA ALA A 26 23.79 -3.22 -6.87
C ALA A 26 23.54 -3.05 -8.37
N GLU A 27 23.80 -1.87 -8.96
CA GLU A 27 23.70 -1.65 -10.41
C GLU A 27 24.58 -2.64 -11.19
N ALA A 28 25.87 -2.78 -10.82
CA ALA A 28 26.79 -3.69 -11.49
C ALA A 28 26.35 -5.17 -11.38
N LEU A 29 25.81 -5.57 -10.23
CA LEU A 29 25.26 -6.93 -10.04
C LEU A 29 24.03 -7.16 -10.91
N LEU A 30 23.10 -6.20 -10.93
CA LEU A 30 21.88 -6.29 -11.72
C LEU A 30 22.16 -6.32 -13.23
N GLU A 31 23.11 -5.53 -13.72
CA GLU A 31 23.55 -5.58 -15.11
C GLU A 31 24.14 -6.95 -15.49
N LYS A 32 24.93 -7.54 -14.58
CA LYS A 32 25.50 -8.88 -14.75
C LYS A 32 24.42 -9.96 -14.79
N GLU A 33 23.49 -9.96 -13.84
CA GLU A 33 22.38 -10.93 -13.79
C GLU A 33 21.42 -10.78 -14.98
N ASN A 34 21.16 -9.54 -15.43
CA ASN A 34 20.39 -9.31 -16.65
C ASN A 34 21.08 -9.89 -17.89
N SER A 35 22.41 -9.76 -17.98
CA SER A 35 23.20 -10.34 -19.07
C SER A 35 23.11 -11.86 -19.06
N TYR A 36 23.23 -12.49 -17.88
CA TYR A 36 23.03 -13.94 -17.74
C TYR A 36 21.62 -14.38 -18.13
N ALA A 37 20.58 -13.63 -17.73
CA ALA A 37 19.20 -13.93 -18.12
C ALA A 37 18.99 -13.91 -19.64
N VAL A 38 19.67 -12.98 -20.34
CA VAL A 38 19.66 -12.90 -21.82
C VAL A 38 20.38 -14.10 -22.44
N GLU A 39 21.56 -14.45 -21.94
CA GLU A 39 22.37 -15.56 -22.45
C GLU A 39 21.68 -16.92 -22.28
N GLU A 40 21.13 -17.18 -21.09
CA GLU A 40 20.45 -18.43 -20.75
C GLU A 40 18.99 -18.48 -21.23
N GLN A 41 18.48 -17.39 -21.82
CA GLN A 41 17.06 -17.23 -22.20
C GLN A 41 16.10 -17.55 -21.05
N SER A 42 16.52 -17.24 -19.81
CA SER A 42 15.81 -17.59 -18.59
C SER A 42 15.17 -16.36 -17.97
N GLU A 43 13.94 -16.50 -17.48
CA GLU A 43 13.28 -15.44 -16.71
C GLU A 43 13.76 -15.45 -15.25
N MET A 44 14.14 -14.26 -14.77
CA MET A 44 14.52 -14.04 -13.38
C MET A 44 13.63 -12.94 -12.79
N THR A 45 13.22 -13.09 -11.54
CA THR A 45 12.37 -12.10 -10.85
C THR A 45 12.94 -11.79 -9.49
N PHE A 46 12.87 -10.52 -9.07
CA PHE A 46 13.34 -10.12 -7.76
C PHE A 46 12.53 -8.94 -7.21
N THR A 47 12.48 -8.85 -5.88
CA THR A 47 11.98 -7.69 -5.16
C THR A 47 13.12 -7.06 -4.38
N TYR A 48 13.16 -5.74 -4.32
CA TYR A 48 14.21 -5.01 -3.62
C TYR A 48 13.66 -3.79 -2.89
N SER A 49 14.37 -3.37 -1.85
CA SER A 49 14.12 -2.14 -1.10
C SER A 49 15.28 -1.16 -1.30
N LEU A 50 14.96 0.14 -1.35
CA LEU A 50 15.96 1.20 -1.21
C LEU A 50 15.94 1.72 0.22
N LEU A 51 17.11 1.70 0.84
CA LEU A 51 17.31 2.11 2.23
C LEU A 51 18.00 3.47 2.29
N ASN A 52 17.68 4.23 3.34
CA ASN A 52 18.42 5.45 3.69
C ASN A 52 19.72 5.11 4.46
N GLU A 53 20.41 6.15 4.96
CA GLU A 53 21.66 6.01 5.71
C GLU A 53 21.49 5.26 7.06
N ASP A 54 20.26 5.25 7.60
CA ASP A 54 19.89 4.55 8.83
C ASP A 54 19.39 3.12 8.58
N ASN A 55 19.53 2.59 7.36
CA ASN A 55 19.00 1.30 6.92
C ASN A 55 17.48 1.14 7.05
N VAL A 56 16.73 2.24 6.97
CA VAL A 56 15.26 2.23 6.98
C VAL A 56 14.74 2.11 5.55
N ASP A 57 13.82 1.18 5.32
CA ASP A 57 13.10 1.00 4.06
C ASP A 57 12.35 2.28 3.66
N VAL A 58 12.75 2.88 2.54
CA VAL A 58 12.07 4.06 1.99
C VAL A 58 11.02 3.62 0.96
N VAL A 59 11.40 2.71 0.07
CA VAL A 59 10.56 2.23 -1.05
C VAL A 59 10.92 0.81 -1.43
N GLN A 60 9.92 0.04 -1.90
CA GLN A 60 10.07 -1.33 -2.35
C GLN A 60 9.56 -1.48 -3.79
N PHE A 61 10.31 -2.23 -4.61
CA PHE A 61 10.01 -2.46 -6.02
C PHE A 61 10.08 -3.95 -6.37
N SER A 62 9.48 -4.33 -7.49
CA SER A 62 9.50 -5.68 -8.03
C SER A 62 9.87 -5.67 -9.50
N TYR A 63 10.86 -6.43 -9.90
CA TYR A 63 11.40 -6.38 -11.25
C TYR A 63 11.63 -7.76 -11.86
N LYS A 64 11.73 -7.79 -13.20
CA LYS A 64 11.89 -9.01 -13.98
C LYS A 64 12.95 -8.83 -15.08
N PHE A 65 13.82 -9.81 -15.22
CA PHE A 65 14.77 -9.97 -16.32
C PHE A 65 14.33 -11.09 -17.28
N PRO A 66 14.74 -11.05 -18.56
CA PRO A 66 15.64 -10.07 -19.17
C PRO A 66 15.00 -8.73 -19.60
N GLU A 67 15.68 -7.64 -19.22
CA GLU A 67 15.58 -6.22 -19.59
C GLU A 67 16.39 -5.76 -20.83
N PRO A 68 15.86 -5.52 -22.05
CA PRO A 68 16.64 -4.84 -23.08
C PRO A 68 16.96 -3.39 -22.66
N ASN A 69 18.25 -3.04 -22.64
CA ASN A 69 18.76 -1.73 -22.17
C ASN A 69 18.40 -1.44 -20.70
N PHE A 70 18.54 -2.45 -19.84
CA PHE A 70 18.30 -2.30 -18.41
C PHE A 70 19.05 -1.09 -17.81
N SER A 71 18.32 -0.32 -16.99
CA SER A 71 18.87 0.73 -16.15
C SER A 71 18.06 0.77 -14.86
N LEU A 72 18.72 0.61 -13.71
CA LEU A 72 18.06 0.62 -12.41
C LEU A 72 17.30 1.94 -12.16
N LEU A 73 17.94 3.07 -12.43
CA LEU A 73 17.24 4.36 -12.33
C LEU A 73 16.05 4.44 -13.30
N GLY A 74 16.23 3.93 -14.52
CA GLY A 74 15.19 3.89 -15.53
C GLY A 74 13.97 3.06 -15.09
N SER A 75 14.19 1.90 -14.47
CA SER A 75 13.10 1.07 -13.95
C SER A 75 12.38 1.74 -12.78
N ILE A 76 13.12 2.32 -11.84
CA ILE A 76 12.52 3.08 -10.72
C ILE A 76 11.64 4.22 -11.26
N ILE A 77 12.13 4.99 -12.24
CA ILE A 77 11.37 6.09 -12.84
C ILE A 77 10.09 5.60 -13.52
N LYS A 78 10.11 4.42 -14.16
CA LYS A 78 8.91 3.83 -14.77
C LYS A 78 7.85 3.48 -13.73
N GLU A 79 8.25 3.12 -12.51
CA GLU A 79 7.33 2.80 -11.41
C GLU A 79 6.93 4.02 -10.57
N LEU A 80 7.69 5.12 -10.57
CA LEU A 80 7.33 6.36 -9.84
C LEU A 80 5.88 6.84 -10.05
N PRO A 81 5.26 6.76 -11.24
CA PRO A 81 3.86 7.15 -11.43
C PRO A 81 2.83 6.37 -10.61
N THR A 82 3.19 5.21 -10.02
CA THR A 82 2.29 4.45 -9.14
C THR A 82 2.21 5.03 -7.73
N PHE A 83 3.16 5.88 -7.35
CA PHE A 83 3.19 6.58 -6.06
C PHE A 83 2.32 7.84 -6.12
N SER A 84 1.86 8.31 -4.96
CA SER A 84 1.14 9.58 -4.84
C SER A 84 2.04 10.78 -5.20
N GLU A 85 1.43 11.91 -5.56
CA GLU A 85 2.18 13.14 -5.91
C GLU A 85 3.04 13.64 -4.74
N GLU A 86 2.54 13.51 -3.49
CA GLU A 86 3.27 13.84 -2.27
C GLU A 86 4.49 12.93 -2.04
N GLU A 87 4.33 11.61 -2.25
CA GLU A 87 5.46 10.65 -2.17
C GLU A 87 6.50 10.91 -3.26
N GLN A 88 6.06 11.17 -4.50
CA GLN A 88 6.96 11.50 -5.60
C GLN A 88 7.76 12.79 -5.33
N GLU A 89 7.16 13.78 -4.69
CA GLU A 89 7.85 15.02 -4.30
C GLU A 89 8.97 14.78 -3.28
N LEU A 90 8.86 13.75 -2.44
CA LEU A 90 9.88 13.37 -1.47
C LEU A 90 10.93 12.43 -2.07
N ILE A 91 10.51 11.43 -2.85
CA ILE A 91 11.38 10.38 -3.38
C ILE A 91 12.26 10.91 -4.51
N VAL A 92 11.73 11.75 -5.41
CA VAL A 92 12.48 12.19 -6.61
C VAL A 92 13.76 12.95 -6.24
N PRO A 93 13.75 13.98 -5.38
CA PRO A 93 14.98 14.69 -5.01
C PRO A 93 16.01 13.77 -4.35
N TRP A 94 15.53 12.83 -3.52
CA TRP A 94 16.39 11.84 -2.87
C TRP A 94 17.07 10.91 -3.87
N LEU A 95 16.32 10.39 -4.86
CA LEU A 95 16.87 9.59 -5.95
C LEU A 95 17.84 10.39 -6.82
N GLU A 96 17.52 11.66 -7.15
CA GLU A 96 18.42 12.52 -7.94
C GLU A 96 19.78 12.73 -7.24
N GLU A 97 19.75 12.93 -5.92
CA GLU A 97 20.95 13.06 -5.10
C GLU A 97 21.74 11.74 -5.05
N GLY A 98 21.07 10.61 -4.80
CA GLY A 98 21.73 9.31 -4.66
C GLY A 98 22.30 8.74 -5.96
N PHE A 99 21.62 8.95 -7.09
CA PHE A 99 22.11 8.52 -8.41
C PHE A 99 23.00 9.58 -9.09
N GLY A 100 23.06 10.81 -8.56
CA GLY A 100 23.80 11.92 -9.17
C GLY A 100 23.28 12.31 -10.56
N LYS A 101 22.04 11.97 -10.90
CA LYS A 101 21.42 12.19 -12.22
C LYS A 101 20.10 12.92 -12.02
N LYS A 102 19.89 14.02 -12.75
CA LYS A 102 18.61 14.73 -12.77
C LYS A 102 17.57 13.89 -13.50
N ILE A 103 16.46 13.61 -12.83
CA ILE A 103 15.31 12.90 -13.37
C ILE A 103 14.45 13.94 -14.09
N ARG A 104 14.41 13.88 -15.42
CA ARG A 104 13.50 14.72 -16.20
C ARG A 104 12.07 14.24 -15.92
N ARG A 105 11.34 14.96 -15.06
CA ARG A 105 9.90 14.80 -14.95
C ARG A 105 9.32 15.01 -16.33
N ALA A 106 8.66 14.00 -16.88
CA ALA A 106 7.86 14.18 -18.09
C ALA A 106 6.87 15.29 -17.76
N GLU A 107 7.05 16.47 -18.36
CA GLU A 107 6.12 17.58 -18.18
C GLU A 107 4.73 17.03 -18.47
N ARG A 108 3.85 17.02 -17.45
CA ARG A 108 2.43 16.70 -17.65
C ARG A 108 2.01 17.55 -18.85
N PRO A 109 1.47 16.96 -19.94
CA PRO A 109 0.97 17.77 -21.03
C PRO A 109 -0.01 18.77 -20.41
N LEU A 110 0.36 20.05 -20.49
CA LEU A 110 -0.45 21.15 -20.00
C LEU A 110 -1.84 20.91 -20.58
N GLN A 111 -2.80 20.61 -19.71
CA GLN A 111 -4.20 20.64 -20.09
C GLN A 111 -4.42 22.04 -20.66
N ILE A 112 -4.65 22.11 -21.97
CA ILE A 112 -5.00 23.33 -22.68
C ILE A 112 -6.28 23.82 -21.98
N GLN A 113 -6.12 24.74 -21.04
CA GLN A 113 -7.24 25.43 -20.43
C GLN A 113 -7.91 26.22 -21.55
N ALA A 114 -9.17 25.89 -21.82
CA ALA A 114 -10.04 26.77 -22.57
C ALA A 114 -10.03 28.16 -21.90
N PRO A 115 -10.01 29.26 -22.67
CA PRO A 115 -9.81 30.60 -22.15
C PRO A 115 -10.87 30.97 -21.10
N ALA A 116 -10.37 31.43 -19.95
CA ALA A 116 -11.13 31.70 -18.74
C ALA A 116 -12.09 32.90 -18.88
N ALA A 117 -13.33 32.71 -18.40
CA ALA A 117 -14.17 33.81 -17.93
C ALA A 117 -13.75 34.16 -16.50
N GLN A 118 -13.39 35.44 -16.30
CA GLN A 118 -12.91 35.99 -15.04
C GLN A 118 -14.01 35.99 -13.97
N THR A 119 -13.70 35.53 -12.75
CA THR A 119 -14.40 35.96 -11.54
C THR A 119 -13.46 35.96 -10.34
N GLN A 120 -13.67 36.95 -9.48
CA GLN A 120 -12.78 37.49 -8.45
C GLN A 120 -12.57 36.58 -7.22
N PRO A 121 -11.53 36.86 -6.39
CA PRO A 121 -11.19 36.02 -5.25
C PRO A 121 -12.00 36.39 -4.00
N VAL A 122 -12.43 35.36 -3.26
CA VAL A 122 -12.93 35.47 -1.88
C VAL A 122 -11.90 34.84 -0.96
N PRO A 123 -11.47 35.51 0.13
CA PRO A 123 -10.60 34.90 1.13
C PRO A 123 -11.45 34.19 2.18
N LYS A 124 -10.97 33.05 2.72
CA LYS A 124 -10.97 32.77 4.18
C LYS A 124 -10.40 31.39 4.56
N ASN A 125 -9.56 31.49 5.59
CA ASN A 125 -9.47 30.70 6.82
C ASN A 125 -9.02 29.23 6.84
N LYS A 126 -8.07 29.07 7.76
CA LYS A 126 -7.49 27.84 8.32
C LYS A 126 -8.49 27.04 9.17
N LYS A 127 -8.17 25.74 9.25
CA LYS A 127 -8.53 24.69 10.23
C LYS A 127 -9.71 23.78 9.88
N ALA A 128 -9.38 22.52 9.56
CA ALA A 128 -9.76 21.34 10.34
C ALA A 128 -9.06 20.10 9.76
N LYS A 129 -8.20 19.43 10.56
CA LYS A 129 -7.73 18.07 10.29
C LYS A 129 -8.91 17.12 10.56
N LYS A 130 -9.33 16.37 9.55
CA LYS A 130 -10.21 15.20 9.70
C LYS A 130 -9.78 14.11 8.72
N SER A 131 -9.60 12.91 9.29
CA SER A 131 -9.42 11.55 8.73
C SER A 131 -8.90 11.45 7.28
N ILE A 132 -7.67 10.94 7.16
CA ILE A 132 -6.96 10.62 5.91
C ILE A 132 -7.46 9.29 5.31
N LEU A 133 -8.13 8.44 6.10
CA LEU A 133 -8.52 7.08 5.69
C LEU A 133 -9.71 7.05 4.70
N ALA A 134 -10.68 7.95 4.82
CA ALA A 134 -11.86 7.99 3.95
C ALA A 134 -11.60 8.55 2.53
N LYS A 135 -10.37 8.94 2.20
CA LYS A 135 -10.02 9.46 0.86
C LYS A 135 -9.38 8.42 -0.06
N PHE A 136 -9.00 7.26 0.48
CA PHE A 136 -8.31 6.21 -0.26
C PHE A 136 -9.25 5.42 -1.19
N PHE A 137 -10.52 5.22 -0.82
CA PHE A 137 -11.46 4.35 -1.57
C PHE A 137 -12.35 5.09 -2.59
N LYS A 138 -12.52 6.41 -2.49
CA LYS A 138 -13.52 7.14 -3.28
C LYS A 138 -13.17 7.49 -4.74
N ARG A 139 -12.02 7.07 -5.30
CA ARG A 139 -11.53 7.66 -6.58
C ARG A 139 -11.09 6.73 -7.71
N GLN A 140 -11.19 5.40 -7.59
CA GLN A 140 -10.78 4.48 -8.66
C GLN A 140 -11.91 4.09 -9.65
N SER A 141 -13.19 4.32 -9.34
CA SER A 141 -14.31 3.93 -10.20
C SER A 141 -14.84 5.04 -11.12
N LYS A 142 -13.99 5.59 -12.00
CA LYS A 142 -14.49 6.35 -13.18
C LYS A 142 -13.42 6.52 -14.25
N LYS A 143 -13.38 5.61 -15.23
CA LYS A 143 -12.96 5.87 -16.62
C LYS A 143 -13.19 4.63 -17.50
N GLN A 144 -14.42 4.43 -17.95
CA GLN A 144 -14.71 3.81 -19.25
C GLN A 144 -15.87 4.59 -19.90
N ALA A 145 -15.52 5.59 -20.68
CA ALA A 145 -16.35 6.13 -21.77
C ALA A 145 -15.50 5.86 -23.03
N GLY A 146 -15.91 5.03 -23.97
CA GLY A 146 -17.06 5.25 -24.83
C GLY A 146 -16.52 5.75 -26.18
N VAL A 147 -16.01 4.83 -27.01
CA VAL A 147 -15.60 5.14 -28.38
C VAL A 147 -16.87 5.22 -29.23
N ILE A 148 -17.20 6.42 -29.68
CA ILE A 148 -18.26 6.67 -30.67
C ILE A 148 -17.58 6.64 -32.05
N VAL A 149 -17.96 5.67 -32.88
CA VAL A 149 -17.68 5.66 -34.33
C VAL A 149 -18.99 6.04 -35.01
N GLU A 150 -19.00 7.20 -35.68
CA GLU A 150 -20.08 7.58 -36.60
C GLU A 150 -19.83 6.96 -37.98
N ALA A 151 -20.78 6.16 -38.45
CA ALA A 151 -21.07 5.95 -39.86
C ALA A 151 -22.54 5.52 -40.03
N PRO A 152 -23.20 5.84 -41.16
CA PRO A 152 -24.65 5.99 -41.22
C PRO A 152 -25.39 4.75 -41.70
N ASN A 153 -26.62 4.61 -41.20
CA ASN A 153 -27.76 3.85 -41.72
C ASN A 153 -27.47 2.54 -42.48
N ASP A 154 -27.68 1.42 -41.79
CA ASP A 154 -28.66 0.44 -42.26
C ASP A 154 -29.20 -0.36 -41.08
N GLN A 155 -30.51 -0.64 -41.13
CA GLN A 155 -31.26 -1.32 -40.07
C GLN A 155 -30.64 -2.69 -39.75
N GLN A 156 -30.05 -2.81 -38.56
CA GLN A 156 -29.87 -4.10 -37.91
C GLN A 156 -30.57 -4.07 -36.55
N VAL A 157 -31.50 -5.00 -36.37
CA VAL A 157 -32.12 -5.33 -35.09
C VAL A 157 -31.01 -5.89 -34.19
N ILE A 158 -30.46 -5.04 -33.32
CA ILE A 158 -29.54 -5.46 -32.27
C ILE A 158 -30.40 -6.07 -31.16
N LEU A 159 -30.48 -7.40 -31.11
CA LEU A 159 -30.82 -8.09 -29.87
C LEU A 159 -29.79 -7.68 -28.81
N PRO A 160 -30.21 -7.23 -27.61
CA PRO A 160 -29.26 -6.82 -26.59
C PRO A 160 -28.37 -8.02 -26.25
N ALA A 161 -27.08 -7.90 -26.55
CA ALA A 161 -26.08 -8.84 -26.10
C ALA A 161 -26.22 -8.93 -24.57
N GLN A 162 -26.65 -10.09 -24.09
CA GLN A 162 -26.64 -10.42 -22.68
C GLN A 162 -25.20 -10.28 -22.20
N ARG A 163 -24.85 -9.13 -21.62
CA ARG A 163 -23.61 -8.98 -20.87
C ARG A 163 -23.63 -10.10 -19.84
N SER A 164 -22.64 -10.98 -19.93
CA SER A 164 -22.50 -12.15 -19.05
C SER A 164 -22.71 -11.71 -17.60
N SER A 165 -23.77 -12.20 -16.97
CA SER A 165 -24.21 -11.86 -15.60
C SER A 165 -23.12 -12.00 -14.54
N ALA A 166 -22.06 -12.76 -14.83
CA ALA A 166 -20.89 -12.92 -13.97
C ALA A 166 -20.00 -11.67 -13.90
N GLN A 167 -19.83 -10.92 -15.00
CA GLN A 167 -18.98 -9.71 -14.99
C GLN A 167 -19.62 -8.56 -14.21
N SER A 168 -20.95 -8.43 -14.28
CA SER A 168 -21.67 -7.45 -13.46
C SER A 168 -21.59 -7.79 -11.97
N LEU A 169 -21.70 -9.08 -11.62
CA LEU A 169 -21.64 -9.52 -10.22
C LEU A 169 -20.29 -9.21 -9.57
N SER A 170 -19.17 -9.48 -10.24
CA SER A 170 -17.84 -9.17 -9.70
C SER A 170 -17.63 -7.68 -9.46
N GLN A 171 -18.15 -6.83 -10.37
CA GLN A 171 -18.05 -5.38 -10.24
C GLN A 171 -18.90 -4.86 -9.08
N ASP A 172 -20.12 -5.38 -8.91
CA ASP A 172 -21.02 -4.99 -7.83
C ASP A 172 -20.45 -5.36 -6.45
N ILE A 173 -19.80 -6.51 -6.33
CA ILE A 173 -19.16 -6.96 -5.08
C ILE A 173 -17.97 -6.08 -4.73
N LEU A 174 -17.11 -5.77 -5.71
CA LEU A 174 -15.97 -4.87 -5.50
C LEU A 174 -16.45 -3.49 -5.04
N GLN A 175 -17.48 -2.95 -5.69
CA GLN A 175 -18.04 -1.65 -5.33
C GLN A 175 -18.66 -1.64 -3.93
N GLN A 176 -19.34 -2.72 -3.51
CA GLN A 176 -19.87 -2.85 -2.15
C GLN A 176 -18.74 -2.93 -1.11
N PHE A 177 -17.68 -3.66 -1.43
CA PHE A 177 -16.51 -3.79 -0.58
C PHE A 177 -15.80 -2.44 -0.39
N GLU A 178 -15.54 -1.72 -1.48
CA GLU A 178 -14.98 -0.36 -1.45
C GLU A 178 -15.89 0.60 -0.67
N ALA A 179 -17.21 0.53 -0.87
CA ALA A 179 -18.17 1.36 -0.16
C ALA A 179 -18.18 1.09 1.35
N ALA A 180 -18.02 -0.16 1.77
CA ALA A 180 -17.90 -0.52 3.18
C ALA A 180 -16.62 0.07 3.80
N LEU A 181 -15.51 0.08 3.06
CA LEU A 181 -14.25 0.66 3.50
C LEU A 181 -14.30 2.20 3.55
N ASP A 182 -14.96 2.83 2.58
CA ASP A 182 -15.19 4.30 2.52
C ASP A 182 -15.92 4.84 3.76
N ILE A 183 -16.80 4.03 4.36
CA ILE A 183 -17.54 4.37 5.58
C ILE A 183 -16.95 3.74 6.85
N GLU A 184 -15.73 3.19 6.76
CA GLU A 184 -15.01 2.54 7.87
C GLU A 184 -15.81 1.38 8.52
N SER A 185 -16.68 0.72 7.75
CA SER A 185 -17.44 -0.46 8.18
C SER A 185 -16.62 -1.74 7.98
N TYR A 186 -15.56 -1.90 8.78
CA TYR A 186 -14.65 -3.04 8.70
C TYR A 186 -15.33 -4.41 8.86
N PRO A 187 -16.32 -4.61 9.75
CA PRO A 187 -17.04 -5.89 9.83
C PRO A 187 -17.78 -6.25 8.54
N GLU A 188 -18.34 -5.27 7.85
CA GLU A 188 -19.05 -5.49 6.58
C GLU A 188 -18.07 -5.79 5.44
N ALA A 189 -16.94 -5.08 5.39
CA ALA A 189 -15.87 -5.37 4.43
C ALA A 189 -15.34 -6.82 4.60
N ILE A 190 -15.14 -7.26 5.85
CA ILE A 190 -14.77 -8.64 6.17
C ILE A 190 -15.84 -9.62 5.69
N ARG A 191 -17.12 -9.34 5.99
CA ARG A 191 -18.24 -10.20 5.59
C ARG A 191 -18.30 -10.37 4.07
N LEU A 192 -18.11 -9.30 3.31
CA LEU A 192 -18.06 -9.32 1.84
C LEU A 192 -16.86 -10.11 1.33
N TYR A 193 -15.67 -9.92 1.91
CA TYR A 193 -14.49 -10.70 1.56
C TYR A 193 -14.69 -12.19 1.81
N GLU A 194 -15.14 -12.59 3.01
CA GLU A 194 -15.36 -13.99 3.36
C GLU A 194 -16.42 -14.64 2.46
N GLY A 195 -17.44 -13.89 2.05
CA GLY A 195 -18.47 -14.35 1.11
C GLY A 195 -17.99 -14.47 -0.35
N TYR A 196 -16.99 -13.70 -0.75
CA TYR A 196 -16.56 -13.56 -2.16
C TYR A 196 -15.03 -13.55 -2.34
N THR A 197 -14.34 -14.42 -1.61
CA THR A 197 -12.86 -14.50 -1.59
C THR A 197 -12.22 -14.64 -2.98
N ALA A 198 -12.87 -15.35 -3.91
CA ALA A 198 -12.37 -15.54 -5.27
C ALA A 198 -12.40 -14.25 -6.12
N ILE A 199 -13.29 -13.31 -5.79
CA ILE A 199 -13.42 -12.02 -6.47
C ILE A 199 -12.49 -10.98 -5.81
N LEU A 200 -12.33 -11.07 -4.49
CA LEU A 200 -11.54 -10.15 -3.66
C LEU A 200 -10.16 -10.71 -3.31
N SER A 201 -9.50 -11.36 -4.27
CA SER A 201 -8.18 -11.99 -4.09
C SER A 201 -7.02 -11.12 -4.56
N GLY A 202 -7.29 -9.91 -5.06
CA GLY A 202 -6.25 -9.00 -5.52
C GLY A 202 -5.43 -8.45 -4.36
N ARG A 203 -4.23 -7.95 -4.68
CA ARG A 203 -3.26 -7.50 -3.68
C ARG A 203 -3.83 -6.37 -2.81
N ASN A 204 -4.54 -5.42 -3.41
CA ASN A 204 -5.08 -4.25 -2.73
C ASN A 204 -6.23 -4.63 -1.79
N GLU A 205 -7.08 -5.54 -2.24
CA GLU A 205 -8.21 -6.07 -1.48
C GLU A 205 -7.70 -6.84 -0.27
N LEU A 206 -6.67 -7.68 -0.45
CA LEU A 206 -6.05 -8.41 0.65
C LEU A 206 -5.39 -7.48 1.69
N ILE A 207 -4.74 -6.39 1.27
CA ILE A 207 -4.24 -5.36 2.20
C ILE A 207 -5.40 -4.80 3.02
N ALA A 208 -6.46 -4.34 2.36
CA ALA A 208 -7.61 -3.72 3.02
C ALA A 208 -8.32 -4.69 3.98
N VAL A 209 -8.42 -5.97 3.63
CA VAL A 209 -8.95 -7.02 4.49
C VAL A 209 -8.04 -7.25 5.70
N GLY A 210 -6.72 -7.28 5.51
CA GLY A 210 -5.75 -7.41 6.59
C GLY A 210 -5.92 -6.32 7.65
N TYR A 211 -6.02 -5.06 7.21
CA TYR A 211 -6.31 -3.92 8.09
C TYR A 211 -7.69 -4.02 8.73
N SER A 212 -8.71 -4.43 7.99
CA SER A 212 -10.06 -4.62 8.55
C SER A 212 -10.06 -5.65 9.69
N TYR A 213 -9.28 -6.73 9.58
CA TYR A 213 -9.11 -7.70 10.66
C TYR A 213 -8.40 -7.12 11.88
N LEU A 214 -7.36 -6.30 11.69
CA LEU A 214 -6.70 -5.60 12.80
C LEU A 214 -7.68 -4.69 13.55
N ARG A 215 -8.40 -3.84 12.81
CA ARG A 215 -9.41 -2.90 13.35
C ARG A 215 -10.56 -3.56 14.11
N THR A 216 -10.82 -4.84 13.84
CA THR A 216 -11.86 -5.62 14.52
C THR A 216 -11.29 -6.57 15.59
N GLY A 217 -10.00 -6.45 15.93
CA GLY A 217 -9.33 -7.29 16.94
C GLY A 217 -9.08 -8.73 16.51
N GLN A 218 -9.23 -9.05 15.22
CA GLN A 218 -9.05 -10.41 14.66
C GLN A 218 -7.59 -10.64 14.22
N LEU A 219 -6.64 -10.48 15.15
CA LEU A 219 -5.19 -10.51 14.89
C LEU A 219 -4.71 -11.76 14.15
N GLN A 220 -5.24 -12.93 14.49
CA GLN A 220 -4.84 -14.19 13.82
C GLN A 220 -5.26 -14.22 12.35
N LYS A 221 -6.43 -13.68 12.01
CA LYS A 221 -6.87 -13.59 10.61
C LYS A 221 -6.03 -12.58 9.83
N ALA A 222 -5.65 -11.46 10.46
CA ALA A 222 -4.71 -10.51 9.85
C ALA A 222 -3.35 -11.16 9.55
N LYS A 223 -2.80 -11.96 10.48
CA LYS A 223 -1.58 -12.75 10.28
C LYS A 223 -1.68 -13.68 9.06
N ILE A 224 -2.77 -14.45 8.95
CA ILE A 224 -3.02 -15.36 7.81
C ILE A 224 -3.08 -14.60 6.47
N VAL A 225 -3.72 -13.44 6.44
CA VAL A 225 -3.77 -12.61 5.22
C VAL A 225 -2.37 -12.10 4.88
N ASN A 226 -1.60 -11.65 5.87
CA ASN A 226 -0.27 -11.14 5.67
C ASN A 226 0.75 -12.22 5.25
N GLU A 227 0.58 -13.48 5.65
CA GLU A 227 1.40 -14.59 5.14
C GLU A 227 1.29 -14.76 3.62
N ARG A 228 0.11 -14.46 3.05
CA ARG A 228 -0.13 -14.53 1.60
C ARG A 228 0.43 -13.30 0.87
N LEU A 229 0.33 -12.14 1.50
CA LEU A 229 0.68 -10.85 0.91
C LEU A 229 2.17 -10.50 1.05
N ILE A 230 2.74 -10.88 2.20
CA ILE A 230 4.09 -10.57 2.68
C ILE A 230 4.34 -9.05 2.60
N SER A 231 3.44 -8.27 3.20
CA SER A 231 3.57 -6.81 3.27
C SER A 231 4.36 -6.40 4.51
N SER A 232 5.43 -5.63 4.32
CA SER A 232 6.22 -5.09 5.43
C SER A 232 5.38 -4.18 6.33
N ALA A 233 4.59 -3.28 5.75
CA ALA A 233 3.72 -2.36 6.48
C ALA A 233 2.72 -3.12 7.37
N LEU A 234 1.96 -4.06 6.79
CA LEU A 234 0.99 -4.86 7.56
C LEU A 234 1.69 -5.75 8.61
N THR A 235 2.92 -6.21 8.35
CA THR A 235 3.72 -6.95 9.33
C THR A 235 4.06 -6.09 10.55
N GLN A 236 4.45 -4.83 10.34
CA GLN A 236 4.77 -3.90 11.43
C GLN A 236 3.53 -3.62 12.29
N ASP A 237 2.39 -3.36 11.65
CA ASP A 237 1.13 -3.09 12.36
C ASP A 237 0.63 -4.32 13.13
N ILE A 238 0.75 -5.52 12.55
CA ILE A 238 0.48 -6.79 13.25
C ILE A 238 1.37 -6.94 14.48
N LEU A 239 2.68 -6.65 14.35
CA LEU A 239 3.63 -6.79 15.45
C LEU A 239 3.32 -5.81 16.59
N LEU A 240 3.02 -4.55 16.25
CA LEU A 240 2.66 -3.53 17.22
C LEU A 240 1.36 -3.90 17.95
N MET A 241 0.34 -4.37 17.22
CA MET A 241 -0.92 -4.84 17.81
C MET A 241 -0.71 -6.03 18.77
N ASP A 242 0.16 -6.99 18.41
CA ASP A 242 0.51 -8.13 19.26
C ASP A 242 1.20 -7.68 20.56
N GLN A 243 2.12 -6.72 20.47
CA GLN A 243 2.82 -6.14 21.62
C GLN A 243 1.86 -5.39 22.55
N LEU A 244 1.00 -4.53 22.00
CA LEU A 244 0.02 -3.79 22.79
C LEU A 244 -0.98 -4.74 23.48
N GLN A 245 -1.45 -5.77 22.77
CA GLN A 245 -2.33 -6.78 23.37
C GLN A 245 -1.66 -7.52 24.53
N ALA A 246 -0.37 -7.86 24.41
CA ALA A 246 0.39 -8.48 25.48
C ALA A 246 0.55 -7.55 26.69
N LEU A 247 0.85 -6.27 26.48
CA LEU A 247 0.94 -5.26 27.54
C LEU A 247 -0.39 -5.06 28.25
N VAL A 248 -1.50 -4.95 27.51
CA VAL A 248 -2.85 -4.85 28.08
C VAL A 248 -3.16 -6.07 28.95
N ASN A 249 -2.85 -7.28 28.49
CA ASN A 249 -3.11 -8.50 29.22
C ASN A 249 -2.27 -8.59 30.50
N ALA A 250 -0.97 -8.29 30.42
CA ALA A 250 -0.09 -8.25 31.59
C ALA A 250 -0.55 -7.21 32.62
N SER A 251 -0.95 -6.02 32.18
CA SER A 251 -1.49 -4.98 33.07
C SER A 251 -2.82 -5.39 33.71
N LYS A 252 -3.70 -6.09 32.97
CA LYS A 252 -4.95 -6.63 33.52
C LYS A 252 -4.72 -7.73 34.56
N GLU A 253 -3.76 -8.61 34.32
CA GLU A 253 -3.38 -9.66 35.28
C GLU A 253 -2.85 -9.03 36.57
N LYS A 254 -1.93 -8.06 36.46
CA LYS A 254 -1.40 -7.31 37.61
C LYS A 254 -2.49 -6.51 38.34
N LEU A 255 -3.41 -5.91 37.60
CA LEU A 255 -4.55 -5.21 38.18
C LEU A 255 -5.42 -6.16 39.01
N SER A 256 -5.68 -7.37 38.50
CA SER A 256 -6.46 -8.39 39.22
C SER A 256 -5.79 -8.83 40.51
N THR A 257 -4.46 -8.86 40.58
CA THR A 257 -3.75 -9.23 41.82
C THR A 257 -3.80 -8.10 42.85
N LEU A 258 -3.62 -6.84 42.43
CA LEU A 258 -3.61 -5.69 43.34
C LEU A 258 -5.01 -5.33 43.85
N GLN A 259 -6.06 -5.67 43.10
CA GLN A 259 -7.44 -5.48 43.52
C GLN A 259 -7.84 -6.33 44.75
N ALA A 260 -7.03 -7.30 45.17
CA ALA A 260 -7.23 -8.01 46.43
C ALA A 260 -7.01 -7.11 47.67
N GLU A 261 -6.12 -6.11 47.57
CA GLU A 261 -5.76 -5.17 48.64
C GLU A 261 -5.80 -3.71 48.13
N PRO A 262 -6.98 -3.19 47.75
CA PRO A 262 -7.09 -1.97 46.96
C PRO A 262 -6.70 -0.70 47.72
N ILE A 263 -6.75 -0.72 49.05
CA ILE A 263 -6.37 0.44 49.90
C ILE A 263 -4.85 0.62 49.90
N GLU A 264 -4.09 -0.48 49.96
CA GLU A 264 -2.62 -0.45 50.01
C GLU A 264 -2.00 -0.12 48.64
N HIS A 265 -2.72 -0.44 47.55
CA HIS A 265 -2.23 -0.31 46.18
C HIS A 265 -3.00 0.71 45.33
N ALA A 266 -3.72 1.64 45.95
CA ALA A 266 -4.62 2.57 45.25
C ALA A 266 -3.92 3.34 44.10
N GLU A 267 -2.70 3.85 44.34
CA GLU A 267 -1.94 4.58 43.32
C GLU A 267 -1.51 3.68 42.16
N GLU A 268 -1.03 2.47 42.45
CA GLU A 268 -0.57 1.53 41.44
C GLU A 268 -1.72 1.01 40.56
N ILE A 269 -2.88 0.75 41.18
CA ILE A 269 -4.13 0.41 40.51
C ILE A 269 -4.51 1.51 39.51
N GLN A 270 -4.48 2.78 39.94
CA GLN A 270 -4.82 3.91 39.06
C GLN A 270 -3.84 4.04 37.89
N VAL A 271 -2.54 3.84 38.12
CA VAL A 271 -1.52 3.86 37.05
C VAL A 271 -1.79 2.76 36.03
N LEU A 272 -2.05 1.52 36.48
CA LEU A 272 -2.34 0.40 35.59
C LEU A 272 -3.62 0.61 34.78
N MET A 273 -4.67 1.15 35.40
CA MET A 273 -5.90 1.51 34.68
C MET A 273 -5.63 2.54 33.58
N ASN A 274 -4.84 3.58 33.87
CA ASN A 274 -4.49 4.60 32.88
C ASN A 274 -3.63 4.01 31.74
N GLN A 275 -2.70 3.10 32.05
CA GLN A 275 -1.90 2.39 31.04
C GLN A 275 -2.77 1.51 30.13
N ILE A 276 -3.70 0.75 30.69
CA ILE A 276 -4.63 -0.06 29.90
C ILE A 276 -5.44 0.82 28.95
N VAL A 277 -5.93 1.98 29.42
CA VAL A 277 -6.66 2.94 28.58
C VAL A 277 -5.76 3.44 27.45
N LEU A 278 -4.52 3.86 27.75
CA LEU A 278 -3.57 4.35 26.76
C LEU A 278 -3.26 3.29 25.69
N TYR A 279 -2.90 2.07 26.08
CA TYR A 279 -2.60 1.01 25.13
C TYR A 279 -3.81 0.62 24.27
N THR A 280 -5.02 0.65 24.85
CA THR A 280 -6.25 0.39 24.09
C THR A 280 -6.51 1.49 23.06
N GLN A 281 -6.25 2.76 23.40
CA GLN A 281 -6.35 3.88 22.45
C GLN A 281 -5.33 3.75 21.33
N GLU A 282 -4.08 3.40 21.65
CA GLU A 282 -3.06 3.15 20.63
C GLU A 282 -3.46 2.01 19.68
N MET A 283 -4.07 0.93 20.19
CA MET A 283 -4.62 -0.15 19.35
C MET A 283 -5.76 0.33 18.43
N GLU A 284 -6.58 1.27 18.87
CA GLU A 284 -7.64 1.89 18.06
C GLU A 284 -7.08 2.84 16.98
N GLU A 285 -5.81 3.25 17.06
CA GLU A 285 -5.16 4.09 16.06
C GLU A 285 -4.48 3.29 14.93
N ILE A 286 -4.15 2.00 15.16
CA ILE A 286 -3.53 1.04 14.19
C ILE A 286 -4.51 0.50 13.16
#